data_AF-A0A6N4DLZ5-F1
#
_entry.id   AF-A0A6N4DLZ5-F1
#
_cell.length_a   1.000
_cell.length_b   1.000
_cell.length_c   1.000
_cell.angle_alpha   90.00
_cell.angle_beta   90.00
_cell.angle_gamma   90.00
#
_symmetry.space_group_name_H-M   'P 1'
#
loop_
_entity.id
_entity.type
_entity.pdbx_description
1 polymer ?
#
loop_
_entity_poly.entity_id
_entity_poly.type
_entity_poly.pdbx_seq_one_letter_code
_entity_poly.pdbx_strand_id
1 'polypeptide(L)'
;MAELIAKAQIGPGRLFILSSGRGAALALMAVRRWQQRYPERLPLGGLMLFHPNLLAASPVPGETPHYLPVARLTNQPILLVQPADSSKRWYTGELLQTLGSGGARVFTRIIPGVSDGFLGRTSASEQERRQSARIPALLAAARRLLSSVHPVSLAPVPAVDEPPREEWSAEAFGGRLLPYRGESLPPALELESIGGAAVRLGALSGQVILLNFWATWCPPCIEEIPSLGRLQARFSQRPFQVLSVDVGESREAVEAFLRRVPARFPVLLDPQGSTVKAWDIRAFPTTFLLDARGRIRYAYFGGLEWDKPEVVAAVEALLREGD
;
A
#
# COMPACT_ATOMS: atom_id res chain seq x y z
N MET A 1 -22.77 3.87 16.17
CA MET A 1 -21.64 4.84 16.11
C MET A 1 -22.08 6.30 16.11
N ALA A 2 -22.96 6.77 15.21
CA ALA A 2 -23.39 8.19 15.21
C ALA A 2 -24.02 8.65 16.54
N GLU A 3 -24.88 7.82 17.14
CA GLU A 3 -25.43 8.07 18.47
C GLU A 3 -24.38 8.08 19.58
N LEU A 4 -23.30 7.29 19.43
CA LEU A 4 -22.18 7.29 20.37
C LEU A 4 -21.41 8.61 20.29
N ILE A 5 -21.22 9.17 19.09
CA ILE A 5 -20.62 10.50 18.90
C ILE A 5 -21.48 11.56 19.59
N ALA A 6 -22.80 11.52 19.39
CA ALA A 6 -23.72 12.45 20.04
C ALA A 6 -23.71 12.31 21.57
N LYS A 7 -23.66 11.08 22.09
CA LYS A 7 -23.53 10.80 23.52
C LYS A 7 -22.15 11.15 24.09
N ALA A 8 -21.09 11.19 23.29
CA ALA A 8 -19.76 11.59 23.76
C ALA A 8 -19.59 13.11 23.81
N GLN A 9 -20.38 13.85 23.01
CA GLN A 9 -20.37 15.30 22.96
C GLN A 9 -21.37 15.91 23.97
N ILE A 10 -21.16 15.66 25.27
CA ILE A 10 -22.01 16.17 26.37
C ILE A 10 -21.53 17.53 26.90
N GLY A 11 -20.25 17.87 26.69
CA GLY A 11 -19.63 19.08 27.25
C GLY A 11 -19.16 20.10 26.20
N PRO A 12 -18.62 21.25 26.65
CA PRO A 12 -18.11 22.32 25.77
C PRO A 12 -16.79 21.94 25.05
N GLY A 13 -16.20 20.79 25.38
CA GLY A 13 -14.98 20.30 24.74
C GLY A 13 -15.22 19.81 23.31
N ARG A 14 -14.23 20.00 22.44
CA ARG A 14 -14.25 19.42 21.08
C ARG A 14 -13.93 17.93 21.17
N LEU A 15 -14.75 17.09 20.54
CA LEU A 15 -14.54 15.65 20.45
C LEU A 15 -13.58 15.30 19.31
N PHE A 16 -12.59 14.45 19.56
CA PHE A 16 -11.62 13.98 18.56
C PHE A 16 -11.82 12.48 18.32
N ILE A 17 -11.73 12.06 17.06
CA ILE A 17 -11.86 10.65 16.69
C ILE A 17 -10.51 10.11 16.27
N LEU A 18 -10.07 9.05 16.94
CA LEU A 18 -8.87 8.30 16.60
C LEU A 18 -9.29 7.01 15.88
N SER A 19 -8.66 6.70 14.76
CA SER A 19 -8.88 5.43 14.07
C SER A 19 -7.65 5.00 13.29
N SER A 20 -7.60 3.74 12.88
CA SER A 20 -6.50 3.17 12.11
C SER A 20 -6.96 2.17 11.06
N GLY A 21 -6.14 1.96 10.03
CA GLY A 21 -6.39 0.95 9.00
C GLY A 21 -7.79 1.05 8.41
N ARG A 22 -8.52 -0.08 8.36
CA ARG A 22 -9.91 -0.14 7.85
C ARG A 22 -10.93 0.53 8.77
N GLY A 23 -10.60 0.69 10.06
CA GLY A 23 -11.46 1.43 11.00
C GLY A 23 -11.66 2.89 10.57
N ALA A 24 -10.73 3.45 9.81
CA ALA A 24 -10.82 4.83 9.32
C ALA A 24 -12.06 5.06 8.44
N ALA A 25 -12.42 4.08 7.60
CA ALA A 25 -13.64 4.17 6.79
C ALA A 25 -14.90 4.20 7.66
N LEU A 26 -14.97 3.33 8.67
CA LEU A 26 -16.06 3.31 9.66
C LEU A 26 -16.15 4.61 10.45
N ALA A 27 -15.01 5.18 10.84
CA ALA A 27 -14.94 6.46 11.54
C ALA A 27 -15.48 7.60 10.66
N LEU A 28 -15.06 7.68 9.40
CA LEU A 28 -15.56 8.68 8.45
C LEU A 28 -17.07 8.54 8.21
N MET A 29 -17.57 7.31 8.06
CA MET A 29 -19.01 7.06 7.91
C MET A 29 -19.79 7.44 9.17
N ALA A 30 -19.24 7.16 10.36
CA ALA A 30 -19.86 7.53 11.62
C ALA A 30 -19.96 9.05 11.79
N VAL A 31 -18.89 9.78 11.48
CA VAL A 31 -18.89 11.25 11.45
C VAL A 31 -19.93 11.77 10.48
N ARG A 32 -19.95 11.22 9.27
CA ARG A 32 -20.88 11.62 8.22
C ARG A 32 -22.34 11.48 8.67
N ARG A 33 -22.71 10.32 9.21
CA ARG A 33 -24.07 10.06 9.75
C ARG A 33 -24.40 10.97 10.93
N TRP A 34 -23.43 11.26 11.79
CA TRP A 34 -23.61 12.19 12.90
C TRP A 34 -23.91 13.61 12.40
N GLN A 35 -23.19 14.11 11.39
CA GLN A 35 -23.44 15.43 10.80
C GLN A 35 -24.83 15.57 10.18
N GLN A 36 -25.34 14.50 9.57
CA GLN A 36 -26.69 14.48 8.98
C GLN A 36 -27.78 14.47 10.03
N ARG A 37 -27.60 13.68 11.09
CA ARG A 37 -28.61 13.49 12.13
C ARG A 37 -28.66 14.63 13.15
N TYR A 38 -27.55 15.34 13.34
CA TYR A 38 -27.42 16.41 14.32
C TYR A 38 -26.78 17.67 13.72
N PRO A 39 -27.39 18.27 12.66
CA PRO A 39 -26.82 19.42 11.94
C PRO A 39 -26.63 20.66 12.80
N GLU A 40 -27.39 20.79 13.89
CA GLU A 40 -27.34 21.89 14.86
C GLU A 40 -26.16 21.80 15.83
N ARG A 41 -25.47 20.66 15.91
CA ARG A 41 -24.39 20.47 16.89
C ARG A 41 -23.09 21.13 16.47
N LEU A 42 -22.31 21.53 17.48
CA LEU A 42 -20.97 22.07 17.29
C LEU A 42 -20.09 21.08 16.50
N PRO A 43 -19.23 21.56 15.60
CA PRO A 43 -18.34 20.69 14.85
C PRO A 43 -17.36 19.93 15.75
N LEU A 44 -16.92 18.76 15.28
CA LEU A 44 -15.91 17.97 15.97
C LEU A 44 -14.56 18.71 16.04
N GLY A 45 -13.68 18.22 16.91
CA GLY A 45 -12.28 18.64 16.97
C GLY A 45 -11.47 18.18 15.77
N GLY A 46 -11.88 17.07 15.13
CA GLY A 46 -11.24 16.49 13.96
C GLY A 46 -10.98 14.99 14.11
N LEU A 47 -10.36 14.41 13.08
CA LEU A 47 -9.97 13.00 13.06
C LEU A 47 -8.45 12.85 13.03
N MET A 48 -7.94 11.83 13.72
CA MET A 48 -6.56 11.38 13.67
C MET A 48 -6.57 9.97 13.08
N LEU A 49 -6.14 9.83 11.83
CA LEU A 49 -6.23 8.59 11.06
C LEU A 49 -4.83 8.00 10.89
N PHE A 50 -4.58 6.85 11.51
CA PHE A 50 -3.32 6.12 11.43
C PHE A 50 -3.35 5.11 10.29
N HIS A 51 -2.48 5.28 9.29
CA HIS A 51 -2.37 4.42 8.11
C HIS A 51 -3.74 4.01 7.51
N PRO A 52 -4.66 4.97 7.27
CA PRO A 52 -6.03 4.66 6.91
C PRO A 52 -6.08 3.83 5.61
N ASN A 53 -6.91 2.79 5.61
CA ASN A 53 -7.25 2.05 4.41
C ASN A 53 -8.68 2.44 4.01
N LEU A 54 -8.79 3.24 2.95
CA LEU A 54 -10.06 3.74 2.42
C LEU A 54 -10.37 3.19 1.04
N LEU A 55 -9.64 2.16 0.58
CA LEU A 55 -9.94 1.50 -0.69
C LEU A 55 -11.23 0.71 -0.58
N ALA A 56 -12.03 0.73 -1.65
CA ALA A 56 -13.30 0.01 -1.73
C ALA A 56 -13.13 -1.50 -1.81
N ALA A 57 -12.02 -1.95 -2.39
CA ALA A 57 -11.63 -3.35 -2.48
C ALA A 57 -10.11 -3.48 -2.33
N SER A 58 -9.64 -4.71 -2.16
CA SER A 58 -8.22 -5.01 -2.33
C SER A 58 -7.80 -4.65 -3.76
N PRO A 59 -6.66 -3.97 -3.97
CA PRO A 59 -6.15 -3.72 -5.30
C PRO A 59 -6.05 -5.02 -6.10
N VAL A 60 -6.41 -4.98 -7.38
CA VAL A 60 -6.19 -6.07 -8.33
C VAL A 60 -5.18 -5.57 -9.37
N PRO A 61 -4.16 -6.36 -9.73
CA PRO A 61 -3.16 -5.90 -10.70
C PRO A 61 -3.78 -5.49 -12.04
N GLY A 62 -3.47 -4.26 -12.48
CA GLY A 62 -3.96 -3.71 -13.74
C GLY A 62 -5.35 -3.06 -13.67
N GLU A 63 -6.00 -3.08 -12.51
CA GLU A 63 -7.24 -2.34 -12.28
C GLU A 63 -6.97 -1.08 -11.45
N THR A 64 -7.61 0.03 -11.82
CA THR A 64 -7.48 1.27 -11.05
C THR A 64 -8.22 1.12 -9.73
N PRO A 65 -7.56 1.25 -8.57
CA PRO A 65 -8.24 1.14 -7.30
C PRO A 65 -9.11 2.38 -7.03
N HIS A 66 -10.26 2.15 -6.43
CA HIS A 66 -11.20 3.22 -6.07
C HIS A 66 -11.26 3.40 -4.56
N TYR A 67 -11.25 4.65 -4.11
CA TYR A 67 -11.56 4.97 -2.72
C TYR A 67 -13.06 4.85 -2.46
N LEU A 68 -13.41 4.44 -1.25
CA LEU A 68 -14.78 4.46 -0.75
C LEU A 68 -15.37 5.88 -0.89
N PRO A 69 -16.64 6.03 -1.32
CA PRO A 69 -17.27 7.34 -1.50
C PRO A 69 -17.12 8.25 -0.28
N VAL A 70 -17.21 7.68 0.93
CA VAL A 70 -17.07 8.42 2.20
C VAL A 70 -15.75 9.19 2.32
N ALA A 71 -14.68 8.75 1.66
CA ALA A 71 -13.40 9.45 1.66
C ALA A 71 -13.51 10.86 1.06
N ARG A 72 -14.48 11.11 0.17
CA ARG A 72 -14.70 12.43 -0.46
C ARG A 72 -15.82 13.24 0.20
N LEU A 73 -16.37 12.77 1.32
CA LEU A 73 -17.61 13.31 1.91
C LEU A 73 -17.42 13.86 3.33
N THR A 74 -16.16 14.01 3.77
CA THR A 74 -15.82 14.59 5.06
C THR A 74 -15.32 16.02 4.88
N ASN A 75 -15.84 16.94 5.69
CA ASN A 75 -15.35 18.32 5.81
C ASN A 75 -14.66 18.58 7.17
N GLN A 76 -14.49 17.54 8.00
CA GLN A 76 -13.80 17.67 9.28
C GLN A 76 -12.29 17.75 9.07
N PRO A 77 -11.55 18.51 9.90
CA PRO A 77 -10.08 18.54 9.82
C PRO A 77 -9.52 17.16 10.18
N ILE A 78 -8.49 16.73 9.45
CA ILE A 78 -7.90 15.40 9.57
C ILE A 78 -6.39 15.53 9.73
N LEU A 79 -5.81 14.83 10.71
CA LEU A 79 -4.40 14.48 10.72
C LEU A 79 -4.26 13.04 10.24
N LEU A 80 -3.61 12.85 9.10
CA LEU A 80 -3.21 11.54 8.60
C LEU A 80 -1.81 11.21 9.10
N VAL A 81 -1.69 10.12 9.84
CA VAL A 81 -0.42 9.61 10.37
C VAL A 81 0.01 8.42 9.50
N GLN A 82 1.08 8.59 8.72
CA GLN A 82 1.53 7.63 7.71
C GLN A 82 2.88 7.01 8.12
N PRO A 83 2.95 5.70 8.38
CA PRO A 83 4.19 4.96 8.45
C PRO A 83 5.03 5.14 7.17
N ALA A 84 6.33 5.35 7.32
CA ALA A 84 7.26 5.46 6.20
C ALA A 84 7.52 4.11 5.51
N ASP A 85 7.41 3.01 6.25
CA ASP A 85 7.69 1.67 5.77
C ASP A 85 6.35 1.02 5.37
N SER A 86 5.75 1.56 4.32
CA SER A 86 4.40 1.22 3.86
C SER A 86 4.25 1.45 2.37
N SER A 87 3.66 0.49 1.65
CA SER A 87 3.32 0.66 0.23
C SER A 87 2.35 1.83 0.01
N LYS A 88 1.53 2.15 1.01
CA LYS A 88 0.56 3.26 0.95
C LYS A 88 1.22 4.64 0.98
N ARG A 89 2.46 4.76 1.49
CA ARG A 89 3.15 6.06 1.59
C ARG A 89 3.22 6.74 0.22
N TRP A 90 3.43 5.97 -0.83
CA TRP A 90 3.63 6.45 -2.21
C TRP A 90 2.36 7.08 -2.82
N TYR A 91 1.20 6.79 -2.24
CA TYR A 91 -0.11 7.31 -2.65
C TYR A 91 -0.70 8.30 -1.65
N THR A 92 0.08 8.73 -0.65
CA THR A 92 -0.39 9.71 0.35
C THR A 92 -0.93 10.97 -0.33
N GLY A 93 -0.25 11.48 -1.37
CA GLY A 93 -0.72 12.66 -2.10
C GLY A 93 -2.11 12.50 -2.73
N GLU A 94 -2.39 11.35 -3.34
CA GLU A 94 -3.69 11.01 -3.93
C GLU A 94 -4.79 10.94 -2.85
N LEU A 95 -4.46 10.31 -1.73
CA LEU A 95 -5.35 10.21 -0.58
C LEU A 95 -5.65 11.58 0.04
N LEU A 96 -4.66 12.48 0.13
CA LEU A 96 -4.86 13.85 0.60
C LEU A 96 -5.81 14.64 -0.32
N GLN A 97 -5.63 14.52 -1.63
CA GLN A 97 -6.54 15.15 -2.59
C GLN A 97 -7.96 14.59 -2.48
N THR A 98 -8.09 13.27 -2.34
CA THR A 98 -9.38 12.59 -2.17
C THR A 98 -10.09 13.08 -0.91
N LEU A 99 -9.43 13.07 0.25
CA LEU A 99 -9.99 13.57 1.51
C LEU A 99 -10.30 15.08 1.44
N GLY A 100 -9.41 15.87 0.83
CA GLY A 100 -9.57 17.30 0.67
C GLY A 100 -10.73 17.71 -0.23
N SER A 101 -11.09 16.89 -1.22
CA SER A 101 -12.21 17.17 -2.14
C SER A 101 -13.57 17.30 -1.44
N GLY A 102 -13.73 16.67 -0.26
CA GLY A 102 -14.91 16.80 0.59
C GLY A 102 -14.93 18.06 1.45
N GLY A 103 -13.90 18.90 1.36
CA GLY A 103 -13.75 20.12 2.17
C GLY A 103 -12.91 19.95 3.43
N ALA A 104 -12.41 18.74 3.72
CA ALA A 104 -11.54 18.50 4.87
C ALA A 104 -10.20 19.22 4.69
N ARG A 105 -9.77 19.93 5.73
CA ARG A 105 -8.36 20.34 5.84
C ARG A 105 -7.55 19.13 6.31
N VAL A 106 -6.70 18.60 5.44
CA VAL A 106 -5.91 17.40 5.74
C VAL A 106 -4.46 17.75 5.98
N PHE A 107 -3.93 17.33 7.12
CA PHE A 107 -2.53 17.40 7.51
C PHE A 107 -1.91 16.02 7.44
N THR A 108 -0.61 15.94 7.20
CA THR A 108 0.14 14.68 7.22
C THR A 108 1.26 14.68 8.24
N ARG A 109 1.49 13.51 8.83
CA ARG A 109 2.68 13.21 9.61
C ARG A 109 3.24 11.86 9.17
N ILE A 110 4.41 11.88 8.54
CA ILE A 110 5.15 10.66 8.24
C ILE A 110 5.93 10.23 9.48
N ILE A 111 5.88 8.95 9.84
CA ILE A 111 6.66 8.36 10.95
C ILE A 111 7.75 7.45 10.36
N PRO A 112 9.03 7.79 10.53
CA PRO A 112 10.13 7.02 9.96
C PRO A 112 10.44 5.73 10.76
N GLY A 113 10.81 4.67 10.04
CA GLY A 113 11.27 3.40 10.61
C GLY A 113 10.17 2.60 11.31
N VAL A 114 8.93 2.77 10.87
CA VAL A 114 7.78 2.00 11.36
C VAL A 114 6.93 1.58 10.17
N SER A 115 6.32 0.40 10.29
CA SER A 115 5.38 -0.10 9.29
C SER A 115 3.92 0.11 9.70
N ASP A 116 3.00 -0.23 8.80
CA ASP A 116 1.57 -0.28 9.13
C ASP A 116 1.34 -1.15 10.39
N GLY A 117 0.44 -0.71 11.28
CA GLY A 117 0.09 -1.44 12.49
C GLY A 117 1.11 -1.40 13.64
N PHE A 118 2.19 -0.62 13.55
CA PHE A 118 3.25 -0.56 14.58
C PHE A 118 2.79 -0.27 16.02
N LEU A 119 1.62 0.36 16.19
CA LEU A 119 1.04 0.68 17.49
C LEU A 119 0.45 -0.51 18.24
N GLY A 120 0.09 -1.59 17.53
CA GLY A 120 -0.71 -2.69 18.10
C GLY A 120 -0.09 -4.07 18.00
N ARG A 121 1.10 -4.21 17.41
CA ARG A 121 1.74 -5.52 17.21
C ARG A 121 2.65 -5.91 18.37
N THR A 122 2.58 -7.17 18.77
CA THR A 122 3.44 -7.76 19.82
C THR A 122 4.90 -7.89 19.37
N SER A 123 5.13 -8.03 18.06
CA SER A 123 6.45 -8.20 17.44
C SER A 123 7.13 -6.88 17.06
N ALA A 124 6.83 -5.79 17.78
CA ALA A 124 7.36 -4.46 17.44
C ALA A 124 8.89 -4.41 17.53
N SER A 125 9.54 -3.74 16.58
CA SER A 125 10.98 -3.50 16.63
C SER A 125 11.35 -2.50 17.74
N GLU A 126 12.63 -2.38 18.07
CA GLU A 126 13.08 -1.35 19.02
C GLU A 126 12.76 0.06 18.52
N GLN A 127 12.97 0.31 17.23
CA GLN A 127 12.62 1.57 16.59
C GLN A 127 11.13 1.86 16.71
N GLU A 128 10.27 0.87 16.50
CA GLU A 128 8.82 1.02 16.66
C GLU A 128 8.42 1.30 18.10
N ARG A 129 9.03 0.63 19.08
CA ARG A 129 8.80 0.94 20.51
C ARG A 129 9.18 2.40 20.82
N ARG A 130 10.31 2.88 20.29
CA ARG A 130 10.73 4.28 20.45
C ARG A 130 9.75 5.27 19.82
N GLN A 131 9.17 4.94 18.66
CA GLN A 131 8.17 5.79 18.01
C GLN A 131 6.81 5.74 18.72
N SER A 132 6.37 4.56 19.17
CA SER A 132 5.16 4.37 19.96
C SER A 132 5.17 5.18 21.25
N ALA A 133 6.33 5.27 21.92
CA ALA A 133 6.51 6.12 23.11
C ALA A 133 6.28 7.62 22.85
N ARG A 134 6.37 8.08 21.60
CA ARG A 134 6.16 9.49 21.22
C ARG A 134 4.71 9.82 20.85
N ILE A 135 3.85 8.82 20.76
CA ILE A 135 2.45 8.97 20.32
C ILE A 135 1.63 9.88 21.24
N PRO A 136 1.74 9.81 22.58
CA PRO A 136 1.01 10.75 23.44
C PRO A 136 1.32 12.22 23.12
N ALA A 137 2.60 12.55 22.87
CA ALA A 137 3.01 13.89 22.48
C ALA A 137 2.46 14.28 21.09
N LEU A 138 2.45 13.34 20.14
CA LEU A 138 1.85 13.54 18.82
C LEU A 138 0.35 13.85 18.93
N LEU A 139 -0.40 13.08 19.73
CA LEU A 139 -1.84 13.28 19.93
C LEU A 139 -2.12 14.64 20.58
N ALA A 140 -1.31 15.07 21.55
CA ALA A 140 -1.43 16.38 22.17
C ALA A 140 -1.19 17.52 21.17
N ALA A 141 -0.18 17.40 20.31
CA ALA A 141 0.11 18.37 19.25
C ALA A 141 -1.01 18.39 18.19
N ALA A 142 -1.47 17.21 17.76
CA ALA A 142 -2.57 17.03 16.82
C ALA A 142 -3.85 17.69 17.34
N ARG A 143 -4.16 17.54 18.62
CA ARG A 143 -5.33 18.20 19.23
C ARG A 143 -5.27 19.72 19.09
N ARG A 144 -4.11 20.33 19.31
CA ARG A 144 -3.91 21.78 19.17
C ARG A 144 -4.06 22.21 17.70
N LEU A 145 -3.39 21.49 16.80
CA LEU A 145 -3.43 21.74 15.35
C LEU A 145 -4.86 21.65 14.78
N LEU A 146 -5.58 20.57 15.09
CA LEU A 146 -6.93 20.38 14.56
C LEU A 146 -7.93 21.36 15.20
N SER A 147 -7.69 21.77 16.46
CA SER A 147 -8.51 22.79 17.13
C SER A 147 -8.36 24.18 16.52
N SER A 148 -7.22 24.51 15.92
CA SER A 148 -7.03 25.80 15.25
C SER A 148 -7.67 25.86 13.86
N VAL A 149 -8.27 24.76 13.40
CA VAL A 149 -9.01 24.72 12.13
C VAL A 149 -10.50 24.65 12.41
N HIS A 150 -11.22 25.58 11.79
CA HIS A 150 -12.67 25.53 11.72
C HIS A 150 -13.07 24.75 10.46
N PRO A 151 -13.96 23.75 10.58
CA PRO A 151 -14.51 23.07 9.42
C PRO A 151 -15.15 24.08 8.48
N VAL A 152 -14.87 23.97 7.18
CA VAL A 152 -15.52 24.82 6.19
C VAL A 152 -16.95 24.32 6.03
N SER A 153 -17.93 25.22 6.17
CA SER A 153 -19.31 24.92 5.82
C SER A 153 -19.40 24.81 4.29
N LEU A 154 -19.57 23.60 3.79
CA LEU A 154 -19.65 23.33 2.36
C LEU A 154 -20.82 22.41 2.09
N ALA A 155 -21.85 22.96 1.43
CA ALA A 155 -23.00 22.33 0.81
C ALA A 155 -23.79 21.30 1.66
N PRO A 156 -25.05 21.01 1.31
CA PRO A 156 -25.73 19.81 1.79
C PRO A 156 -24.88 18.62 1.36
N VAL A 157 -24.19 18.00 2.31
CA VAL A 157 -23.38 16.85 2.00
C VAL A 157 -24.35 15.67 1.67
N PRO A 158 -24.11 14.86 0.63
CA PRO A 158 -25.01 13.77 0.23
C PRO A 158 -25.29 12.75 1.34
N ALA A 159 -26.47 12.10 1.27
CA ALA A 159 -26.73 10.86 2.01
C ALA A 159 -25.67 9.81 1.60
N VAL A 160 -25.07 9.13 2.57
CA VAL A 160 -24.22 7.97 2.29
C VAL A 160 -25.06 6.77 2.67
N ASP A 161 -25.59 6.09 1.67
CA ASP A 161 -26.17 4.76 1.86
C ASP A 161 -25.09 3.82 2.42
N GLU A 162 -25.51 2.74 3.06
CA GLU A 162 -24.60 1.77 3.67
C GLU A 162 -23.40 1.43 2.79
N PRO A 163 -22.21 1.15 3.38
CA PRO A 163 -21.07 0.76 2.57
C PRO A 163 -21.51 -0.40 1.66
N PRO A 164 -21.13 -0.41 0.37
CA PRO A 164 -21.35 -1.58 -0.46
C PRO A 164 -20.82 -2.80 0.32
N ARG A 165 -21.66 -3.83 0.47
CA ARG A 165 -21.22 -5.09 1.09
C ARG A 165 -20.01 -5.54 0.31
N GLU A 166 -18.87 -5.60 0.98
CA GLU A 166 -17.60 -5.88 0.35
C GLU A 166 -17.68 -7.22 -0.40
N GLU A 167 -17.60 -7.19 -1.73
CA GLU A 167 -17.23 -8.38 -2.51
C GLU A 167 -15.71 -8.48 -2.45
N TRP A 168 -15.22 -9.14 -1.41
CA TRP A 168 -13.82 -9.57 -1.38
C TRP A 168 -13.67 -10.66 -2.44
N SER A 169 -12.93 -10.41 -3.53
CA SER A 169 -12.50 -11.52 -4.35
C SER A 169 -11.47 -12.31 -3.54
N ALA A 170 -11.82 -13.55 -3.18
CA ALA A 170 -10.84 -14.53 -2.70
C ALA A 170 -9.70 -14.73 -3.72
N GLU A 171 -9.92 -14.34 -4.97
CA GLU A 171 -8.96 -14.36 -6.06
C GLU A 171 -7.70 -13.51 -5.78
N ALA A 172 -7.83 -12.33 -5.16
CA ALA A 172 -6.69 -11.41 -4.94
C ALA A 172 -5.61 -11.97 -4.00
N PHE A 173 -5.95 -12.93 -3.14
CA PHE A 173 -5.02 -13.61 -2.22
C PHE A 173 -5.10 -15.13 -2.33
N GLY A 174 -5.67 -15.65 -3.42
CA GLY A 174 -5.96 -17.08 -3.60
C GLY A 174 -4.72 -17.95 -3.84
N GLY A 175 -3.51 -17.42 -3.65
CA GLY A 175 -2.26 -18.13 -3.86
C GLY A 175 -2.03 -18.57 -5.31
N ARG A 176 -2.62 -17.86 -6.28
CA ARG A 176 -2.52 -18.18 -7.72
C ARG A 176 -2.21 -16.92 -8.50
N LEU A 177 -1.39 -17.07 -9.55
CA LEU A 177 -1.16 -16.03 -10.55
C LEU A 177 -2.48 -15.66 -11.23
N LEU A 178 -2.78 -14.36 -11.29
CA LEU A 178 -3.98 -13.84 -11.94
C LEU A 178 -3.61 -13.33 -13.34
N PRO A 179 -4.43 -13.58 -14.38
CA PRO A 179 -4.24 -12.93 -15.68
C PRO A 179 -4.23 -11.42 -15.51
N TYR A 180 -3.24 -10.75 -16.10
CA TYR A 180 -3.13 -9.30 -16.00
C TYR A 180 -4.18 -8.62 -16.88
N ARG A 181 -4.92 -7.66 -16.30
CA ARG A 181 -6.04 -6.98 -16.95
C ARG A 181 -5.72 -5.57 -17.45
N GLY A 182 -4.51 -5.07 -17.18
CA GLY A 182 -4.05 -3.77 -17.64
C GLY A 182 -3.43 -3.78 -19.03
N GLU A 183 -2.71 -2.71 -19.37
CA GLU A 183 -1.97 -2.63 -20.62
C GLU A 183 -0.85 -3.67 -20.64
N SER A 184 -0.92 -4.63 -21.58
CA SER A 184 0.04 -5.74 -21.63
C SER A 184 1.48 -5.30 -21.90
N LEU A 185 1.71 -4.14 -22.52
CA LEU A 185 3.05 -3.59 -22.68
C LEU A 185 3.43 -2.85 -21.39
N PRO A 186 4.48 -3.30 -20.68
CA PRO A 186 4.87 -2.70 -19.42
C PRO A 186 5.49 -1.30 -19.62
N PRO A 187 5.46 -0.45 -18.58
CA PRO A 187 6.30 0.73 -18.51
C PRO A 187 7.78 0.38 -18.70
N ALA A 188 8.56 1.31 -19.25
CA ALA A 188 10.01 1.15 -19.30
C ALA A 188 10.58 1.00 -17.88
N LEU A 189 11.57 0.10 -17.75
CA LEU A 189 12.30 -0.11 -16.52
C LEU A 189 13.80 -0.13 -16.84
N GLU A 190 14.51 0.82 -16.26
CA GLU A 190 15.96 0.95 -16.30
C GLU A 190 16.45 1.33 -14.91
N LEU A 191 17.14 0.40 -14.25
CA LEU A 191 17.63 0.58 -12.88
C LEU A 191 19.04 0.00 -12.75
N GLU A 192 19.73 0.43 -11.71
CA GLU A 192 21.03 -0.12 -11.35
C GLU A 192 20.86 -1.37 -10.49
N SER A 193 21.66 -2.39 -10.74
CA SER A 193 21.72 -3.57 -9.88
C SER A 193 22.50 -3.29 -8.59
N ILE A 194 22.33 -4.19 -7.61
CA ILE A 194 23.14 -4.21 -6.39
C ILE A 194 24.65 -4.37 -6.69
N GLY A 195 25.02 -4.89 -7.86
CA GLY A 195 26.42 -4.96 -8.31
C GLY A 195 26.92 -3.72 -9.07
N GLY A 196 26.08 -2.71 -9.29
CA GLY A 196 26.43 -1.49 -10.02
C GLY A 196 26.19 -1.54 -11.54
N ALA A 197 25.73 -2.67 -12.07
CA ALA A 197 25.42 -2.79 -13.49
C ALA A 197 24.03 -2.20 -13.82
N ALA A 198 23.94 -1.38 -14.86
CA ALA A 198 22.65 -0.91 -15.39
C ALA A 198 21.89 -2.08 -16.06
N VAL A 199 20.62 -2.24 -15.72
CA VAL A 199 19.72 -3.27 -16.27
C VAL A 199 18.52 -2.60 -16.91
N ARG A 200 18.27 -2.93 -18.17
CA ARG A 200 17.09 -2.47 -18.93
C ARG A 200 16.18 -3.65 -19.21
N LEU A 201 14.91 -3.54 -18.83
CA LEU A 201 13.94 -4.62 -19.05
C LEU A 201 13.79 -4.96 -20.55
N GLY A 202 13.77 -3.94 -21.42
CA GLY A 202 13.68 -4.14 -22.87
C GLY A 202 14.89 -4.88 -23.49
N ALA A 203 16.04 -4.87 -22.83
CA ALA A 203 17.22 -5.63 -23.27
C ALA A 203 17.12 -7.14 -22.95
N LEU A 204 16.10 -7.55 -22.18
CA LEU A 204 15.84 -8.95 -21.81
C LEU A 204 14.79 -9.61 -22.71
N SER A 205 14.46 -8.99 -23.85
CA SER A 205 13.56 -9.60 -24.85
C SER A 205 14.06 -10.98 -25.26
N GLY A 206 13.13 -11.90 -25.52
CA GLY A 206 13.41 -13.31 -25.78
C GLY A 206 13.45 -14.17 -24.51
N GLN A 207 13.33 -13.57 -23.32
CA GLN A 207 13.24 -14.31 -22.06
C GLN A 207 11.89 -14.10 -21.37
N VAL A 208 11.40 -15.15 -20.71
CA VAL A 208 10.28 -15.02 -19.76
C VAL A 208 10.82 -14.39 -18.48
N ILE A 209 10.23 -13.27 -18.06
CA ILE A 209 10.71 -12.49 -16.91
C ILE A 209 9.71 -12.56 -15.77
N LEU A 210 10.19 -12.94 -14.58
CA LEU A 210 9.44 -12.79 -13.34
C LEU A 210 9.97 -11.55 -12.60
N LEU A 211 9.22 -10.44 -12.70
CA LEU A 211 9.59 -9.14 -12.14
C LEU A 211 8.93 -8.93 -10.78
N ASN A 212 9.71 -8.90 -9.69
CA ASN A 212 9.22 -8.77 -8.32
C ASN A 212 9.62 -7.41 -7.70
N PHE A 213 8.66 -6.70 -7.11
CA PHE A 213 8.88 -5.45 -6.37
C PHE A 213 8.70 -5.67 -4.87
N TRP A 214 9.72 -5.32 -4.09
CA TRP A 214 9.80 -5.68 -2.67
C TRP A 214 10.54 -4.63 -1.84
N ALA A 215 10.62 -4.89 -0.54
CA ALA A 215 11.35 -4.07 0.43
C ALA A 215 11.85 -4.93 1.60
N THR A 216 12.98 -4.56 2.22
CA THR A 216 13.63 -5.32 3.29
C THR A 216 12.83 -5.36 4.60
N TRP A 217 11.93 -4.41 4.80
CA TRP A 217 11.05 -4.31 5.97
C TRP A 217 9.71 -5.04 5.80
N CYS A 218 9.44 -5.60 4.61
CA CYS A 218 8.20 -6.27 4.26
C CYS A 218 8.26 -7.79 4.57
N PRO A 219 7.57 -8.29 5.61
CA PRO A 219 7.65 -9.71 5.97
C PRO A 219 7.30 -10.70 4.85
N PRO A 220 6.17 -10.57 4.11
CA PRO A 220 5.86 -11.52 3.03
C PRO A 220 6.88 -11.48 1.89
N CYS A 221 7.56 -10.34 1.70
CA CYS A 221 8.65 -10.23 0.74
C CYS A 221 9.86 -11.07 1.16
N ILE A 222 10.21 -11.08 2.44
CA ILE A 222 11.32 -11.87 2.97
C ILE A 222 11.01 -13.36 2.87
N GLU A 223 9.77 -13.74 3.17
CA GLU A 223 9.30 -15.13 3.17
C GLU A 223 9.39 -15.79 1.79
N GLU A 224 9.20 -15.04 0.69
CA GLU A 224 9.21 -15.60 -0.68
C GLU A 224 10.60 -15.68 -1.33
N ILE A 225 11.63 -15.00 -0.80
CA ILE A 225 12.99 -14.97 -1.40
C ILE A 225 13.54 -16.38 -1.65
N PRO A 226 13.43 -17.36 -0.72
CA PRO A 226 13.95 -18.71 -0.97
C PRO A 226 13.28 -19.42 -2.15
N SER A 227 11.95 -19.28 -2.32
CA SER A 227 11.23 -19.97 -3.41
C SER A 227 11.48 -19.30 -4.76
N LEU A 228 11.65 -17.97 -4.80
CA LEU A 228 12.14 -17.27 -5.99
C LEU A 228 13.51 -17.80 -6.45
N GLY A 229 14.43 -18.04 -5.50
CA GLY A 229 15.74 -18.62 -5.80
C GLY A 229 15.67 -20.04 -6.36
N ARG A 230 14.75 -20.86 -5.85
CA ARG A 230 14.52 -22.22 -6.37
C ARG A 230 13.89 -22.20 -7.76
N LEU A 231 12.95 -21.28 -8.01
CA LEU A 231 12.36 -21.08 -9.34
C LEU A 231 13.43 -20.66 -10.37
N GLN A 232 14.28 -19.69 -10.02
CA GLN A 232 15.42 -19.28 -10.86
C GLN A 232 16.35 -20.45 -11.18
N ALA A 233 16.68 -21.28 -10.19
CA ALA A 233 17.54 -22.44 -10.38
C ALA A 233 16.91 -23.49 -11.30
N ARG A 234 15.61 -23.75 -11.14
CA ARG A 234 14.84 -24.72 -11.95
C ARG A 234 14.91 -24.42 -13.45
N PHE A 235 14.86 -23.15 -13.84
CA PHE A 235 14.85 -22.72 -15.24
C PHE A 235 16.19 -22.12 -15.70
N SER A 236 17.29 -22.37 -14.97
CA SER A 236 18.62 -21.80 -15.27
C SER A 236 19.20 -22.13 -16.66
N GLN A 237 18.73 -23.20 -17.30
CA GLN A 237 19.11 -23.60 -18.66
C GLN A 237 18.06 -23.22 -19.72
N ARG A 238 17.07 -22.42 -19.36
CA ARG A 238 15.98 -21.95 -20.23
C ARG A 238 16.03 -20.42 -20.31
N PRO A 239 15.39 -19.80 -21.31
CA PRO A 239 15.32 -18.33 -21.41
C PRO A 239 14.34 -17.77 -20.36
N PHE A 240 14.72 -17.85 -19.08
CA PHE A 240 13.94 -17.38 -17.94
C PHE A 240 14.82 -16.63 -16.93
N GLN A 241 14.30 -15.53 -16.40
CA GLN A 241 14.99 -14.71 -15.41
C GLN A 241 14.02 -14.19 -14.34
N VAL A 242 14.36 -14.41 -13.07
CA VAL A 242 13.82 -13.64 -11.96
C VAL A 242 14.57 -12.31 -11.90
N LEU A 243 13.84 -11.21 -11.93
CA LEU A 243 14.39 -9.87 -11.75
C LEU A 243 13.67 -9.23 -10.58
N SER A 244 14.39 -8.86 -9.52
CA SER A 244 13.77 -8.23 -8.35
C SER A 244 14.18 -6.76 -8.23
N VAL A 245 13.30 -5.93 -7.70
CA VAL A 245 13.48 -4.50 -7.50
C VAL A 245 13.19 -4.18 -6.04
N ASP A 246 14.22 -3.78 -5.30
CA ASP A 246 14.06 -3.18 -3.98
C ASP A 246 13.65 -1.71 -4.14
N VAL A 247 12.67 -1.29 -3.34
CA VAL A 247 12.00 0.01 -3.53
C VAL A 247 12.15 0.92 -2.31
N GLY A 248 12.77 2.07 -2.54
CA GLY A 248 12.79 3.18 -1.59
C GLY A 248 13.79 3.04 -0.45
N GLU A 249 14.79 2.19 -0.59
CA GLU A 249 15.86 1.97 0.38
C GLU A 249 17.24 2.31 -0.21
N SER A 250 18.22 2.58 0.67
CA SER A 250 19.59 2.84 0.22
C SER A 250 20.31 1.54 -0.12
N ARG A 251 21.29 1.62 -1.03
CA ARG A 251 22.16 0.50 -1.40
C ARG A 251 22.72 -0.20 -0.16
N GLU A 252 23.21 0.56 0.82
CA GLU A 252 23.85 0.04 2.03
C GLU A 252 22.86 -0.76 2.89
N ALA A 253 21.60 -0.31 2.97
CA ALA A 253 20.55 -1.01 3.69
C ALA A 253 20.22 -2.36 3.03
N VAL A 254 20.08 -2.37 1.70
CA VAL A 254 19.82 -3.57 0.91
C VAL A 254 20.99 -4.55 0.99
N GLU A 255 22.23 -4.09 0.85
CA GLU A 255 23.42 -4.94 1.02
C GLU A 255 23.50 -5.55 2.43
N ALA A 256 23.19 -4.77 3.47
CA ALA A 256 23.15 -5.25 4.85
C ALA A 256 22.04 -6.29 5.08
N PHE A 257 20.94 -6.20 4.36
CA PHE A 257 19.90 -7.21 4.34
C PHE A 257 20.35 -8.47 3.61
N LEU A 258 20.90 -8.35 2.39
CA LEU A 258 21.29 -9.49 1.55
C LEU A 258 22.44 -10.33 2.14
N ARG A 259 23.28 -9.75 3.01
CA ARG A 259 24.25 -10.53 3.81
C ARG A 259 23.60 -11.55 4.75
N ARG A 260 22.36 -11.29 5.19
CA ARG A 260 21.59 -12.14 6.11
C ARG A 260 20.59 -13.03 5.38
N VAL A 261 20.01 -12.51 4.30
CA VAL A 261 19.03 -13.20 3.46
C VAL A 261 19.53 -13.18 2.01
N PRO A 262 20.37 -14.15 1.60
CA PRO A 262 20.96 -14.14 0.27
C PRO A 262 19.92 -14.37 -0.83
N ALA A 263 19.83 -13.42 -1.77
CA ALA A 263 19.07 -13.59 -2.99
C ALA A 263 19.94 -14.30 -4.06
N ARG A 264 19.42 -15.37 -4.66
CA ARG A 264 20.10 -16.13 -5.74
C ARG A 264 19.63 -15.71 -7.14
N PHE A 265 19.28 -14.44 -7.26
CA PHE A 265 18.76 -13.81 -8.47
C PHE A 265 19.12 -12.31 -8.45
N PRO A 266 19.14 -11.64 -9.61
CA PRO A 266 19.38 -10.20 -9.71
C PRO A 266 18.47 -9.35 -8.81
N VAL A 267 19.10 -8.42 -8.10
CA VAL A 267 18.44 -7.37 -7.30
C VAL A 267 18.78 -6.02 -7.90
N LEU A 268 17.76 -5.28 -8.31
CA LEU A 268 17.81 -3.90 -8.77
C LEU A 268 17.40 -2.96 -7.65
N LEU A 269 17.86 -1.71 -7.73
CA LEU A 269 17.60 -0.68 -6.73
C LEU A 269 16.77 0.45 -7.34
N ASP A 270 15.65 0.78 -6.70
CA ASP A 270 14.84 1.97 -6.96
C ASP A 270 14.77 2.85 -5.70
N PRO A 271 15.88 3.52 -5.30
CA PRO A 271 15.93 4.29 -4.06
C PRO A 271 14.94 5.46 -4.03
N GLN A 272 14.51 5.95 -5.20
CA GLN A 272 13.53 7.03 -5.32
C GLN A 272 12.08 6.53 -5.34
N GLY A 273 11.85 5.22 -5.48
CA GLY A 273 10.52 4.64 -5.67
C GLY A 273 9.82 5.09 -6.95
N SER A 274 10.60 5.42 -7.98
CA SER A 274 10.12 5.87 -9.28
C SER A 274 9.24 4.82 -9.97
N THR A 275 9.51 3.54 -9.73
CA THR A 275 8.76 2.42 -10.30
C THR A 275 7.38 2.25 -9.67
N VAL A 276 7.16 2.72 -8.43
CA VAL A 276 5.91 2.47 -7.68
C VAL A 276 4.69 2.95 -8.45
N LYS A 277 4.73 4.20 -8.91
CA LYS A 277 3.61 4.77 -9.68
C LYS A 277 3.58 4.29 -11.12
N ALA A 278 4.75 4.11 -11.74
CA ALA A 278 4.85 3.67 -13.12
C ALA A 278 4.23 2.28 -13.32
N TRP A 279 4.49 1.37 -12.39
CA TRP A 279 4.01 -0.03 -12.41
C TRP A 279 2.74 -0.26 -11.58
N ASP A 280 2.09 0.81 -11.09
CA ASP A 280 0.90 0.76 -10.23
C ASP A 280 1.05 -0.21 -9.04
N ILE A 281 2.20 -0.17 -8.37
CA ILE A 281 2.50 -1.05 -7.24
C ILE A 281 1.76 -0.53 -6.02
N ARG A 282 0.70 -1.26 -5.59
CA ARG A 282 -0.16 -0.86 -4.46
C ARG A 282 0.15 -1.61 -3.16
N ALA A 283 0.86 -2.73 -3.25
CA ALA A 283 1.23 -3.58 -2.14
C ALA A 283 2.64 -4.15 -2.35
N PHE A 284 3.28 -4.58 -1.27
CA PHE A 284 4.51 -5.36 -1.35
C PHE A 284 4.29 -6.76 -0.73
N PRO A 285 4.84 -7.82 -1.34
CA PRO A 285 5.45 -7.81 -2.67
C PRO A 285 4.39 -7.67 -3.78
N THR A 286 4.84 -7.24 -4.95
CA THR A 286 4.05 -7.23 -6.19
C THR A 286 4.89 -7.87 -7.29
N THR A 287 4.34 -8.88 -7.96
CA THR A 287 5.07 -9.61 -8.99
C THR A 287 4.30 -9.63 -10.31
N PHE A 288 5.03 -9.43 -11.40
CA PHE A 288 4.55 -9.55 -12.78
C PHE A 288 5.30 -10.68 -13.50
N LEU A 289 4.58 -11.49 -14.27
CA LEU A 289 5.15 -12.51 -15.14
C LEU A 289 4.98 -12.06 -16.60
N LEU A 290 6.10 -11.81 -17.25
CA LEU A 290 6.18 -11.33 -18.62
C LEU A 290 6.58 -12.47 -19.56
N ASP A 291 5.97 -12.50 -20.75
CA ASP A 291 6.38 -13.44 -21.81
C ASP A 291 7.66 -13.01 -22.53
N ALA A 292 8.16 -13.87 -23.42
CA ALA A 292 9.38 -13.61 -24.20
C ALA A 292 9.30 -12.39 -25.12
N ARG A 293 8.10 -11.84 -25.38
CA ARG A 293 7.90 -10.60 -26.14
C ARG A 293 7.85 -9.37 -25.23
N GLY A 294 8.10 -9.55 -23.93
CA GLY A 294 8.08 -8.51 -22.93
C GLY A 294 6.68 -8.07 -22.51
N ARG A 295 5.62 -8.85 -22.78
CA ARG A 295 4.25 -8.50 -22.37
C ARG A 295 3.90 -9.08 -21.02
N ILE A 296 3.24 -8.31 -20.17
CA ILE A 296 2.68 -8.79 -18.90
C ILE A 296 1.53 -9.76 -19.20
N ARG A 297 1.64 -10.98 -18.67
CA ARG A 297 0.64 -12.04 -18.82
C ARG A 297 -0.09 -12.32 -17.53
N TYR A 298 0.66 -12.31 -16.42
CA TYR A 298 0.11 -12.54 -15.10
C TYR A 298 0.68 -11.55 -14.10
N ALA A 299 -0.04 -11.35 -13.01
CA ALA A 299 0.42 -10.59 -11.88
C ALA A 299 -0.13 -11.14 -10.56
N TYR A 300 0.52 -10.78 -9.46
CA TYR A 300 0.14 -11.19 -8.12
C TYR A 300 0.53 -10.13 -7.09
N PHE A 301 -0.34 -9.89 -6.12
CA PHE A 301 -0.09 -9.01 -4.97
C PHE A 301 -0.01 -9.85 -3.69
N GLY A 302 1.07 -9.68 -2.94
CA GLY A 302 1.36 -10.48 -1.74
C GLY A 302 2.41 -11.56 -2.00
N GLY A 303 2.86 -12.22 -0.92
CA GLY A 303 3.86 -13.28 -1.00
C GLY A 303 3.29 -14.57 -1.56
N LEU A 304 4.08 -15.26 -2.38
CA LEU A 304 3.73 -16.56 -2.97
C LEU A 304 4.87 -17.56 -2.80
N GLU A 305 4.52 -18.85 -2.79
CA GLU A 305 5.52 -19.90 -2.95
C GLU A 305 5.73 -20.17 -4.44
N TRP A 306 6.82 -19.64 -4.99
CA TRP A 306 7.04 -19.49 -6.42
C TRP A 306 7.40 -20.79 -7.16
N ASP A 307 7.81 -21.84 -6.44
CA ASP A 307 8.12 -23.15 -7.00
C ASP A 307 6.95 -24.16 -6.90
N LYS A 308 5.74 -23.69 -6.57
CA LYS A 308 4.53 -24.51 -6.62
C LYS A 308 4.18 -24.95 -8.06
N PRO A 309 3.58 -26.13 -8.24
CA PRO A 309 3.28 -26.69 -9.56
C PRO A 309 2.53 -25.75 -10.49
N GLU A 310 1.57 -24.97 -9.99
CA GLU A 310 0.75 -24.06 -10.79
C GLU A 310 1.57 -22.90 -11.37
N VAL A 311 2.50 -22.34 -10.59
CA VAL A 311 3.39 -21.26 -11.03
C VAL A 311 4.40 -21.79 -12.03
N VAL A 312 4.99 -22.94 -11.74
CA VAL A 312 5.92 -23.64 -12.63
C VAL A 312 5.27 -23.93 -13.98
N ALA A 313 4.03 -24.43 -13.99
CA ALA A 313 3.29 -24.70 -15.21
C ALA A 313 3.00 -23.42 -16.03
N ALA A 314 2.72 -22.30 -15.36
CA ALA A 314 2.53 -21.01 -16.03
C ALA A 314 3.83 -20.53 -16.71
N VAL A 315 4.98 -20.66 -16.03
CA VAL A 315 6.29 -20.33 -16.61
C VAL A 315 6.62 -21.26 -17.78
N GLU A 316 6.41 -22.57 -17.64
CA GLU A 316 6.63 -23.54 -18.73
C GLU A 316 5.75 -23.27 -19.95
N ALA A 317 4.50 -22.84 -19.75
CA ALA A 317 3.61 -22.45 -20.83
C ALA A 317 4.17 -21.26 -21.61
N LEU A 318 4.62 -20.19 -20.94
CA LEU A 318 5.19 -19.02 -21.60
C LEU A 318 6.53 -19.31 -22.29
N LEU A 319 7.35 -20.20 -21.71
CA LEU A 319 8.59 -20.64 -22.35
C LEU A 319 8.34 -21.34 -23.68
N ARG A 320 7.29 -22.18 -23.76
CA ARG A 320 6.91 -22.86 -25.01
C ARG A 320 6.34 -21.93 -26.07
N GLU A 321 5.78 -20.78 -25.70
CA GLU A 321 5.28 -19.79 -26.67
C GLU A 321 6.42 -19.01 -27.36
N GLY A 322 7.62 -19.01 -26.76
CA GLY A 322 8.82 -18.34 -27.28
C GLY A 322 9.79 -19.25 -28.03
N ASP A 323 9.61 -20.57 -27.93
CA ASP A 323 10.29 -21.59 -28.75
C ASP A 323 9.70 -21.64 -30.17
#